data_AF-A0A1W9U8B7-F1
#
_entry.id   AF-A0A1W9U8B7-F1
#
_cell.length_a   1.000
_cell.length_b   1.000
_cell.length_c   1.000
_cell.angle_alpha   90.00
_cell.angle_beta   90.00
_cell.angle_gamma   90.00
#
_symmetry.space_group_name_H-M   'P 1'
#
loop_
_entity.id
_entity.type
_entity.pdbx_description
1 polymer ?
#
loop_
_entity_poly.entity_id
_entity_poly.type
_entity_poly.pdbx_seq_one_letter_code
_entity_poly.pdbx_strand_id
1 'polypeptide(L)'
;MDTFFKRIQSKTRLFNPLKDFSLDEIPFEIRYDPLTGETGRVFDTPYRPPDRPDIAEIIQRSREMFCPFCPEALEKSTPLFPKEFIPEGRIKQGNATLIPNLIPFDTYAGVSILSAEHYIGIEDLSPEIMRDAFSAALQFIQKVVGFDPEIQFFSINWNYMPPSGSSLVHPHLQVNCGYIPTNHQRIQIEGCKRYLKENGKSFWQDFINAEKERKERYIAEIGPTFWVMSFSVISD
;
A
#
# COMPACT_ATOMS: atom_id res chain seq x y z
N MET A 1 -9.91 30.04 5.19
CA MET A 1 -9.88 28.83 6.03
C MET A 1 -8.93 27.84 5.40
N ASP A 2 -8.10 27.21 6.21
CA ASP A 2 -7.17 26.18 5.78
C ASP A 2 -7.94 24.92 5.35
N THR A 3 -8.18 24.77 4.05
CA THR A 3 -9.05 23.73 3.50
C THR A 3 -8.42 22.34 3.57
N PHE A 4 -7.09 22.24 3.58
CA PHE A 4 -6.38 20.96 3.55
C PHE A 4 -6.00 20.44 4.93
N PHE A 5 -5.76 21.32 5.90
CA PHE A 5 -5.19 20.92 7.18
C PHE A 5 -6.12 21.24 8.35
N LYS A 6 -7.37 20.80 8.21
CA LYS A 6 -8.40 20.94 9.24
C LYS A 6 -8.09 20.04 10.44
N ARG A 7 -7.76 20.66 11.57
CA ARG A 7 -7.60 20.00 12.87
C ARG A 7 -8.41 20.69 13.96
N ILE A 8 -8.84 19.91 14.94
CA ILE A 8 -9.47 20.37 16.18
C ILE A 8 -8.56 19.97 17.33
N GLN A 9 -8.15 20.95 18.14
CA GLN A 9 -7.45 20.68 19.39
C GLN A 9 -8.46 20.30 20.47
N SER A 10 -8.16 19.24 21.20
CA SER A 10 -8.95 18.79 22.34
C SER A 10 -8.04 18.28 23.45
N LYS A 11 -8.62 17.96 24.60
CA LYS A 11 -7.91 17.40 25.74
C LYS A 11 -8.81 16.48 26.55
N THR A 12 -8.21 15.46 27.14
CA THR A 12 -8.83 14.71 28.24
C THR A 12 -8.26 15.17 29.57
N ARG A 13 -9.07 15.09 30.63
CA ARG A 13 -8.69 15.47 31.99
C ARG A 13 -8.90 14.27 32.89
N LEU A 14 -7.86 13.86 33.60
CA LEU A 14 -7.89 12.70 34.49
C LEU A 14 -6.97 12.92 35.69
N PHE A 15 -7.19 12.19 36.78
CA PHE A 15 -6.20 12.11 37.86
C PHE A 15 -5.21 10.98 37.52
N ASN A 16 -3.94 11.31 37.29
CA ASN A 16 -2.98 10.39 36.70
C ASN A 16 -2.20 9.62 37.78
N PRO A 17 -2.30 8.28 37.87
CA PRO A 17 -1.55 7.49 38.85
C PRO A 17 -0.04 7.57 38.64
N LEU A 18 0.44 7.89 37.44
CA LEU A 18 1.86 8.11 37.15
C LEU A 18 2.37 9.48 37.64
N LYS A 19 1.46 10.33 38.12
CA LYS A 19 1.74 11.66 38.68
C LYS A 19 1.07 11.82 40.05
N ASP A 20 1.11 10.77 40.88
CA ASP A 20 0.56 10.76 42.25
C ASP A 20 -0.92 11.20 42.34
N PHE A 21 -1.73 10.80 41.35
CA PHE A 21 -3.13 11.23 41.22
C PHE A 21 -3.32 12.75 41.19
N SER A 22 -2.35 13.50 40.71
CA SER A 22 -2.55 14.91 40.33
C SER A 22 -3.41 15.02 39.08
N LEU A 23 -4.14 16.13 38.95
CA LEU A 23 -4.93 16.43 37.76
C LEU A 23 -3.98 16.60 36.57
N ASP A 24 -4.15 15.75 35.56
CA ASP A 24 -3.40 15.77 34.32
C ASP A 24 -4.31 16.14 33.14
N GLU A 25 -3.77 16.92 32.21
CA GLU A 25 -4.44 17.29 30.97
C GLU A 25 -3.64 16.74 29.78
N ILE A 26 -4.21 15.78 29.07
CA ILE A 26 -3.54 15.13 27.94
C ILE A 26 -4.13 15.71 26.65
N PRO A 27 -3.37 16.54 25.91
CA PRO A 27 -3.83 17.13 24.67
C PRO A 27 -3.82 16.11 23.53
N PHE A 28 -4.74 16.28 22.58
CA PHE A 28 -4.75 15.52 21.33
C PHE A 28 -5.37 16.34 20.20
N GLU A 29 -5.10 15.94 18.97
CA GLU A 29 -5.70 16.53 17.78
C GLU A 29 -6.68 15.56 17.12
N ILE A 30 -7.83 16.07 16.69
CA ILE A 30 -8.70 15.39 15.73
C ILE A 30 -8.41 16.01 14.37
N ARG A 31 -7.86 15.23 13.45
CA ARG A 31 -7.51 15.68 12.10
C ARG A 31 -8.48 15.09 11.10
N TYR A 32 -8.84 15.86 10.09
CA TYR A 32 -9.70 15.42 9.00
C TYR A 32 -8.85 15.19 7.76
N ASP A 33 -9.01 14.04 7.13
CA ASP A 33 -8.49 13.83 5.78
C ASP A 33 -9.20 14.78 4.82
N PRO A 34 -8.45 15.62 4.07
CA PRO A 34 -9.07 16.64 3.23
C PRO A 34 -9.75 16.10 1.97
N LEU A 35 -9.48 14.86 1.57
CA LEU A 35 -10.10 14.21 0.41
C LEU A 35 -11.35 13.42 0.83
N THR A 36 -11.19 12.58 1.84
CA THR A 36 -12.20 11.59 2.25
C THR A 36 -13.11 12.11 3.36
N GLY A 37 -12.65 13.07 4.15
CA GLY A 37 -13.34 13.57 5.34
C GLY A 37 -13.25 12.64 6.56
N GLU A 38 -12.52 11.53 6.44
CA GLU A 38 -12.27 10.61 7.55
C GLU A 38 -11.45 11.28 8.65
N THR A 39 -11.51 10.74 9.87
CA THR A 39 -10.92 11.41 11.04
C THR A 39 -9.88 10.56 11.74
N GLY A 40 -8.65 11.06 11.82
CA GLY A 40 -7.59 10.52 12.66
C GLY A 40 -7.52 11.22 14.01
N ARG A 41 -7.12 10.51 15.07
CA ARG A 41 -6.78 11.11 16.37
C ARG A 41 -5.27 10.99 16.58
N VAL A 42 -4.62 12.12 16.79
CA VAL A 42 -3.18 12.17 17.01
C VAL A 42 -2.93 12.54 18.47
N PHE A 43 -2.30 11.61 19.18
CA PHE A 43 -1.93 11.76 20.57
C PHE A 43 -0.41 11.94 20.66
N ASP A 44 0.02 12.93 21.43
CA ASP A 44 1.44 13.08 21.79
C ASP A 44 1.68 12.30 23.10
N THR A 45 1.65 10.97 22.99
CA THR A 45 1.87 10.06 24.11
C THR A 45 3.16 9.29 23.89
N PRO A 46 3.91 8.94 24.94
CA PRO A 46 5.08 8.07 24.82
C PRO A 46 4.70 6.77 24.11
N TYR A 47 5.23 6.56 22.90
CA TYR A 47 5.09 5.32 22.15
C TYR A 47 6.38 4.51 22.31
N ARG A 48 6.25 3.31 22.86
CA ARG A 48 7.33 2.32 22.83
C ARG A 48 7.04 1.37 21.67
N PRO A 49 7.83 1.40 20.58
CA PRO A 49 7.64 0.43 19.52
C PRO A 49 7.84 -0.98 20.06
N PRO A 50 7.08 -1.98 19.55
CA PRO A 50 7.35 -3.37 19.87
C PRO A 50 8.77 -3.73 19.44
N ASP A 51 9.34 -4.75 20.10
CA ASP A 51 10.64 -5.27 19.71
C ASP A 51 10.58 -5.74 18.25
N ARG A 52 11.65 -5.49 17.51
CA ARG A 52 11.73 -5.92 16.11
C ARG A 52 11.73 -7.45 16.08
N PRO A 53 10.95 -8.08 15.18
CA PRO A 53 10.97 -9.51 15.04
C PRO A 53 12.35 -9.98 14.59
N ASP A 54 12.73 -11.20 14.97
CA ASP A 54 13.96 -11.83 14.48
C ASP A 54 13.80 -12.18 13.00
N ILE A 55 14.27 -11.28 12.15
CA ILE A 55 14.21 -11.43 10.70
C ILE A 55 15.02 -12.64 10.24
N ALA A 56 16.16 -12.92 10.87
CA ALA A 56 17.00 -14.05 10.49
C ALA A 56 16.30 -15.38 10.78
N GLU A 57 15.65 -15.50 11.94
CA GLU A 57 14.85 -16.68 12.28
C GLU A 57 13.68 -16.88 11.30
N ILE A 58 12.95 -15.80 10.96
CA ILE A 58 11.86 -15.84 9.98
C ILE A 58 12.35 -16.35 8.62
N ILE A 59 13.48 -15.82 8.14
CA ILE A 59 14.06 -16.23 6.87
C ILE A 59 14.48 -17.70 6.93
N GLN A 60 15.17 -18.13 7.99
CA GLN A 60 15.61 -19.51 8.15
C GLN A 60 14.43 -20.48 8.12
N ARG A 61 13.40 -20.24 8.96
CA ARG A 61 12.18 -21.04 8.99
C ARG A 61 11.48 -21.09 7.63
N SER A 62 11.46 -19.97 6.90
CA SER A 62 10.83 -19.92 5.58
C SER A 62 11.54 -20.76 4.52
N ARG A 63 12.87 -20.96 4.64
CA ARG A 63 13.66 -21.79 3.72
C ARG A 63 13.51 -23.28 4.01
N GLU A 64 13.16 -23.64 5.23
CA GLU A 64 12.85 -25.02 5.64
C GLU A 64 11.46 -25.46 5.16
N MET A 65 10.59 -24.49 4.84
CA MET A 65 9.27 -24.73 4.28
C MET A 65 9.29 -24.74 2.76
N PHE A 66 8.33 -25.46 2.17
CA PHE A 66 8.13 -25.43 0.73
C PHE A 66 7.69 -24.03 0.27
N CYS A 67 8.46 -23.44 -0.66
CA CYS A 67 8.09 -22.19 -1.31
C CYS A 67 7.73 -22.43 -2.79
N PRO A 68 6.47 -22.14 -3.21
CA PRO A 68 6.08 -22.31 -4.60
C PRO A 68 6.70 -21.27 -5.53
N PHE A 69 7.32 -20.21 -5.01
CA PHE A 69 7.89 -19.11 -5.82
C PHE A 69 9.38 -19.27 -6.11
N CYS A 70 10.05 -20.22 -5.44
CA CYS A 70 11.43 -20.57 -5.77
C CYS A 70 11.52 -21.19 -7.19
N PRO A 71 12.61 -20.94 -7.93
CA PRO A 71 12.75 -21.37 -9.33
C PRO A 71 12.50 -22.86 -9.60
N GLU A 72 12.90 -23.73 -8.68
CA GLU A 72 12.75 -25.17 -8.77
C GLU A 72 11.29 -25.65 -8.70
N ALA A 73 10.42 -24.85 -8.07
CA ALA A 73 9.02 -25.16 -7.81
C ALA A 73 8.06 -24.34 -8.67
N LEU A 74 8.44 -23.10 -9.04
CA LEU A 74 7.59 -22.11 -9.71
C LEU A 74 6.77 -22.69 -10.85
N GLU A 75 7.43 -23.32 -11.81
CA GLU A 75 6.78 -23.82 -13.02
C GLU A 75 5.80 -24.99 -12.73
N LYS A 76 6.04 -25.75 -11.66
CA LYS A 76 5.30 -26.98 -11.30
C LYS A 76 4.20 -26.76 -10.26
N SER A 77 4.31 -25.71 -9.47
CA SER A 77 3.53 -25.53 -8.24
C SER A 77 2.73 -24.23 -8.19
N THR A 78 2.74 -23.44 -9.27
CA THR A 78 1.89 -22.25 -9.41
C THR A 78 0.82 -22.46 -10.48
N PRO A 79 -0.35 -21.82 -10.35
CA PRO A 79 -1.38 -21.88 -11.39
C PRO A 79 -0.94 -21.17 -12.68
N LEU A 80 -1.73 -21.40 -13.74
CA LEU A 80 -1.64 -20.73 -15.03
C LEU A 80 -2.95 -20.01 -15.30
N PHE A 81 -2.88 -18.85 -15.95
CA PHE A 81 -4.06 -18.20 -16.50
C PHE A 81 -4.63 -19.06 -17.65
N PRO A 82 -5.95 -19.00 -17.91
CA PRO A 82 -6.54 -19.59 -19.10
C PRO A 82 -5.89 -19.05 -20.39
N LYS A 83 -5.72 -19.90 -21.40
CA LYS A 83 -4.99 -19.57 -22.64
C LYS A 83 -5.70 -18.52 -23.49
N GLU A 84 -7.02 -18.45 -23.38
CA GLU A 84 -7.86 -17.43 -24.01
C GLU A 84 -7.61 -16.03 -23.43
N PHE A 85 -7.10 -15.95 -22.21
CA PHE A 85 -6.80 -14.68 -21.54
C PHE A 85 -5.30 -14.36 -21.61
N ILE A 86 -4.44 -15.26 -21.13
CA ILE A 86 -2.98 -15.17 -21.25
C ILE A 86 -2.48 -16.47 -21.91
N PRO A 87 -2.17 -16.46 -23.23
CA PRO A 87 -1.79 -17.66 -23.96
C PRO A 87 -0.63 -18.46 -23.36
N GLU A 88 0.36 -17.75 -22.81
CA GLU A 88 1.54 -18.31 -22.16
C GLU A 88 1.25 -18.80 -20.73
N GLY A 89 0.06 -18.50 -20.19
CA GLY A 89 -0.38 -18.82 -18.84
C GLY A 89 0.28 -18.00 -17.72
N ARG A 90 1.40 -17.33 -18.01
CA ARG A 90 2.12 -16.42 -17.10
C ARG A 90 2.64 -15.22 -17.86
N ILE A 91 2.80 -14.09 -17.19
CA ILE A 91 3.47 -12.92 -17.75
C ILE A 91 4.90 -12.90 -17.21
N LYS A 92 5.90 -12.86 -18.10
CA LYS A 92 7.32 -12.75 -17.74
C LYS A 92 7.83 -11.36 -18.12
N GLN A 93 8.45 -10.67 -17.19
CA GLN A 93 8.98 -9.32 -17.39
C GLN A 93 10.31 -9.19 -16.64
N GLY A 94 11.42 -9.18 -17.37
CA GLY A 94 12.75 -9.19 -16.76
C GLY A 94 12.90 -10.34 -15.75
N ASN A 95 13.21 -10.02 -14.49
CA ASN A 95 13.30 -11.02 -13.41
C ASN A 95 11.95 -11.39 -12.77
N ALA A 96 10.88 -10.67 -13.10
CA ALA A 96 9.57 -10.89 -12.52
C ALA A 96 8.76 -11.92 -13.31
N THR A 97 7.99 -12.73 -12.58
CA THR A 97 6.99 -13.63 -13.15
C THR A 97 5.65 -13.41 -12.47
N LEU A 98 4.63 -13.05 -13.24
CA LEU A 98 3.28 -12.86 -12.77
C LEU A 98 2.42 -14.08 -13.12
N ILE A 99 1.79 -14.61 -12.07
CA ILE A 99 0.94 -15.81 -12.08
C ILE A 99 -0.48 -15.45 -11.59
N PRO A 100 -1.51 -16.28 -11.84
CA PRO A 100 -2.79 -16.14 -11.17
C PRO A 100 -2.65 -16.27 -9.66
N ASN A 101 -3.44 -15.49 -8.92
CA ASN A 101 -3.55 -15.66 -7.48
C ASN A 101 -4.50 -16.82 -7.15
N LEU A 102 -4.06 -17.80 -6.34
CA LEU A 102 -4.92 -18.90 -5.86
C LEU A 102 -5.93 -18.45 -4.81
N ILE A 103 -5.67 -17.34 -4.13
CA ILE A 103 -6.58 -16.73 -3.16
C ILE A 103 -6.95 -15.36 -3.74
N PRO A 104 -7.83 -15.31 -4.77
CA PRO A 104 -8.15 -14.07 -5.46
C PRO A 104 -8.98 -13.16 -4.56
N PHE A 105 -8.64 -11.86 -4.57
CA PHE A 105 -9.40 -10.83 -3.88
C PHE A 105 -10.36 -10.05 -4.80
N ASP A 106 -10.37 -10.39 -6.11
CA ASP A 106 -11.24 -9.75 -7.10
C ASP A 106 -11.42 -10.65 -8.35
N THR A 107 -12.19 -10.19 -9.35
CA THR A 107 -12.49 -10.92 -10.59
C THR A 107 -11.25 -11.39 -11.32
N TYR A 108 -10.25 -10.51 -11.49
CA TYR A 108 -8.95 -10.85 -12.04
C TYR A 108 -7.89 -10.55 -11.00
N ALA A 109 -7.18 -11.58 -10.53
CA ALA A 109 -6.17 -11.44 -9.51
C ALA A 109 -4.86 -12.12 -9.94
N GLY A 110 -3.77 -11.40 -9.79
CA GLY A 110 -2.42 -11.86 -10.09
C GLY A 110 -1.48 -11.64 -8.92
N VAL A 111 -0.42 -12.45 -8.88
CA VAL A 111 0.73 -12.27 -8.00
C VAL A 111 1.96 -12.12 -8.88
N SER A 112 2.62 -10.97 -8.80
CA SER A 112 3.91 -10.74 -9.45
C SER A 112 5.03 -11.08 -8.48
N ILE A 113 5.75 -12.15 -8.77
CA ILE A 113 6.94 -12.58 -8.04
C ILE A 113 8.09 -11.70 -8.53
N LEU A 114 8.79 -11.03 -7.63
CA LEU A 114 9.76 -9.97 -7.96
C LEU A 114 11.09 -10.52 -8.48
N SER A 115 11.50 -11.69 -8.00
CA SER A 115 12.82 -12.27 -8.27
C SER A 115 12.83 -13.78 -8.08
N ALA A 116 13.87 -14.44 -8.59
CA ALA A 116 14.20 -15.83 -8.28
C ALA A 116 14.71 -16.00 -6.83
N GLU A 117 15.19 -14.93 -6.19
CA GLU A 117 15.72 -14.98 -4.83
C GLU A 117 14.59 -15.13 -3.80
N HIS A 118 14.74 -16.12 -2.92
CA HIS A 118 13.77 -16.43 -1.85
C HIS A 118 13.58 -15.28 -0.84
N TYR A 119 14.58 -14.41 -0.71
CA TYR A 119 14.55 -13.26 0.18
C TYR A 119 15.41 -12.15 -0.39
N ILE A 120 14.90 -10.92 -0.34
CA ILE A 120 15.63 -9.69 -0.67
C ILE A 120 15.43 -8.73 0.48
N GLY A 121 16.53 -8.21 1.04
CA GLY A 121 16.47 -7.19 2.08
C GLY A 121 15.89 -5.88 1.55
N ILE A 122 15.33 -5.05 2.44
CA ILE A 122 14.71 -3.78 2.02
C ILE A 122 15.75 -2.85 1.37
N GLU A 123 17.00 -2.89 1.85
CA GLU A 123 18.14 -2.14 1.33
C GLU A 123 18.69 -2.74 0.00
N ASP A 124 18.35 -3.99 -0.29
CA ASP A 124 18.80 -4.71 -1.50
C ASP A 124 17.75 -4.65 -2.63
N LEU A 125 16.59 -4.04 -2.38
CA LEU A 125 15.57 -3.81 -3.41
C LEU A 125 16.05 -2.75 -4.41
N SER A 126 16.43 -3.21 -5.60
CA SER A 126 16.84 -2.30 -6.67
C SER A 126 15.65 -1.73 -7.45
N PRO A 127 15.80 -0.54 -8.07
CA PRO A 127 14.81 0.00 -9.00
C PRO A 127 14.43 -0.96 -10.13
N GLU A 128 15.36 -1.78 -10.62
CA GLU A 128 15.12 -2.76 -11.67
C GLU A 128 14.18 -3.88 -11.20
N ILE A 129 14.42 -4.44 -10.02
CA ILE A 129 13.57 -5.48 -9.42
C ILE A 129 12.13 -4.96 -9.28
N MET A 130 11.99 -3.75 -8.72
CA MET A 130 10.67 -3.13 -8.55
C MET A 130 10.01 -2.82 -9.90
N ARG A 131 10.75 -2.20 -10.83
CA ARG A 131 10.25 -1.85 -12.16
C ARG A 131 9.72 -3.08 -12.89
N ASP A 132 10.46 -4.18 -12.87
CA ASP A 132 10.08 -5.40 -13.56
C ASP A 132 8.75 -5.96 -13.01
N ALA A 133 8.57 -6.00 -11.69
CA ALA A 133 7.34 -6.45 -11.06
C ALA A 133 6.15 -5.50 -11.29
N PHE A 134 6.33 -4.19 -11.16
CA PHE A 134 5.29 -3.21 -11.47
C PHE A 134 4.91 -3.23 -12.95
N SER A 135 5.88 -3.46 -13.84
CA SER A 135 5.64 -3.57 -15.28
C SER A 135 4.87 -4.84 -15.63
N ALA A 136 5.14 -5.96 -14.95
CA ALA A 136 4.34 -7.18 -15.09
C ALA A 136 2.89 -6.96 -14.66
N ALA A 137 2.67 -6.30 -13.52
CA ALA A 137 1.33 -5.95 -13.04
C ALA A 137 0.59 -4.99 -14.00
N LEU A 138 1.30 -4.00 -14.56
CA LEU A 138 0.71 -3.10 -15.55
C LEU A 138 0.33 -3.84 -16.84
N GLN A 139 1.19 -4.74 -17.34
CA GLN A 139 0.85 -5.58 -18.49
C GLN A 139 -0.37 -6.45 -18.21
N PHE A 140 -0.46 -7.03 -17.01
CA PHE A 140 -1.64 -7.77 -16.58
C PHE A 140 -2.90 -6.92 -16.64
N ILE A 141 -2.89 -5.72 -16.05
CA ILE A 141 -4.02 -4.78 -16.08
C ILE A 141 -4.42 -4.46 -17.53
N GLN A 142 -3.45 -4.18 -18.41
CA GLN A 142 -3.72 -3.89 -19.81
C GLN A 142 -4.36 -5.09 -20.53
N LYS A 143 -3.93 -6.32 -20.22
CA LYS A 143 -4.55 -7.55 -20.74
C LYS A 143 -5.97 -7.72 -20.23
N VAL A 144 -6.22 -7.46 -18.94
CA VAL A 144 -7.57 -7.49 -18.36
C VAL A 144 -8.48 -6.51 -19.08
N VAL A 145 -8.08 -5.24 -19.22
CA VAL A 145 -8.89 -4.21 -19.90
C VAL A 145 -9.16 -4.55 -21.36
N GLY A 146 -8.21 -5.16 -22.05
CA GLY A 146 -8.40 -5.60 -23.44
C GLY A 146 -9.31 -6.82 -23.59
N PHE A 147 -9.34 -7.70 -22.58
CA PHE A 147 -10.15 -8.93 -22.56
C PHE A 147 -11.57 -8.68 -22.05
N ASP A 148 -11.69 -7.84 -21.01
CA ASP A 148 -12.93 -7.49 -20.33
C ASP A 148 -12.97 -5.97 -20.07
N PRO A 149 -13.54 -5.20 -21.01
CA PRO A 149 -13.61 -3.74 -20.92
C PRO A 149 -14.53 -3.20 -19.82
N GLU A 150 -15.34 -4.04 -19.16
CA GLU A 150 -16.22 -3.62 -18.06
C GLU A 150 -15.45 -3.46 -16.74
N ILE A 151 -14.22 -4.01 -16.64
CA ILE A 151 -13.34 -3.83 -15.50
C ILE A 151 -12.77 -2.41 -15.49
N GLN A 152 -12.99 -1.68 -14.39
CA GLN A 152 -12.61 -0.27 -14.27
C GLN A 152 -11.77 0.06 -13.03
N PHE A 153 -11.61 -0.89 -12.11
CA PHE A 153 -10.96 -0.64 -10.82
C PHE A 153 -9.80 -1.60 -10.63
N PHE A 154 -8.65 -1.03 -10.26
CA PHE A 154 -7.40 -1.75 -10.15
C PHE A 154 -6.71 -1.40 -8.83
N SER A 155 -6.02 -2.36 -8.24
CA SER A 155 -5.12 -2.12 -7.11
C SER A 155 -3.86 -2.94 -7.25
N ILE A 156 -2.73 -2.36 -6.84
CA ILE A 156 -1.46 -3.06 -6.67
C ILE A 156 -1.08 -2.92 -5.20
N ASN A 157 -0.90 -4.05 -4.53
CA ASN A 157 -0.67 -4.12 -3.09
C ASN A 157 0.60 -4.91 -2.82
N TRP A 158 1.39 -4.50 -1.82
CA TRP A 158 2.65 -5.17 -1.49
C TRP A 158 2.85 -5.25 0.02
N ASN A 159 2.79 -6.48 0.54
CA ASN A 159 3.14 -6.80 1.91
C ASN A 159 4.59 -7.31 1.93
N TYR A 160 5.53 -6.45 2.33
CA TYR A 160 6.93 -6.84 2.53
C TYR A 160 7.10 -7.60 3.85
N MET A 161 7.40 -8.90 3.77
CA MET A 161 7.63 -9.81 4.91
C MET A 161 6.40 -10.10 5.81
N PRO A 162 6.41 -11.20 6.60
CA PRO A 162 5.28 -11.57 7.45
C PRO A 162 4.74 -10.50 8.40
N PRO A 163 5.56 -9.60 9.00
CA PRO A 163 5.04 -8.54 9.86
C PRO A 163 4.09 -7.55 9.18
N SER A 164 4.11 -7.45 7.84
CA SER A 164 3.15 -6.63 7.07
C SER A 164 1.95 -7.45 6.54
N GLY A 165 1.74 -8.67 7.05
CA GLY A 165 0.66 -9.55 6.61
C GLY A 165 0.98 -10.37 5.36
N SER A 166 2.26 -10.51 5.01
CA SER A 166 2.66 -11.40 3.91
C SER A 166 2.65 -12.87 4.34
N SER A 167 2.07 -13.76 3.54
CA SER A 167 2.08 -15.20 3.80
C SER A 167 3.41 -15.88 3.43
N LEU A 168 4.25 -15.21 2.64
CA LEU A 168 5.53 -15.74 2.16
C LEU A 168 6.64 -14.71 2.36
N VAL A 169 7.84 -15.21 2.63
CA VAL A 169 9.07 -14.39 2.64
C VAL A 169 9.49 -14.02 1.21
N HIS A 170 9.21 -14.89 0.24
CA HIS A 170 9.54 -14.68 -1.17
C HIS A 170 8.91 -13.38 -1.69
N PRO A 171 9.68 -12.43 -2.23
CA PRO A 171 9.20 -11.10 -2.55
C PRO A 171 8.18 -11.15 -3.70
N HIS A 172 6.98 -10.66 -3.43
CA HIS A 172 5.89 -10.61 -4.40
C HIS A 172 4.97 -9.41 -4.13
N LEU A 173 4.34 -8.90 -5.18
CA LEU A 173 3.23 -7.95 -5.10
C LEU A 173 1.96 -8.57 -5.70
N GLN A 174 0.81 -8.08 -5.27
CA GLN A 174 -0.50 -8.55 -5.72
C GLN A 174 -1.13 -7.48 -6.57
N VAL A 175 -1.76 -7.89 -7.68
CA VAL A 175 -2.56 -7.02 -8.53
C VAL A 175 -3.97 -7.57 -8.63
N ASN A 176 -4.96 -6.72 -8.35
CA ASN A 176 -6.37 -7.09 -8.40
C ASN A 176 -7.11 -6.14 -9.33
N CYS A 177 -8.05 -6.67 -10.11
CA CYS A 177 -8.87 -5.92 -11.05
C CYS A 177 -10.33 -6.37 -10.94
N GLY A 178 -11.23 -5.40 -10.81
CA GLY A 178 -12.64 -5.64 -10.53
C GLY A 178 -13.59 -4.63 -11.15
N TYR A 179 -14.87 -5.01 -11.16
CA TYR A 179 -15.97 -4.16 -11.62
C TYR A 179 -16.39 -3.11 -10.59
N ILE A 180 -16.12 -3.37 -9.31
CA ILE A 180 -16.56 -2.54 -8.18
C ILE A 180 -15.32 -2.10 -7.39
N PRO A 181 -15.18 -0.81 -7.07
CA PRO A 181 -14.05 -0.33 -6.27
C PRO A 181 -14.14 -0.86 -4.85
N THR A 182 -12.98 -1.02 -4.21
CA THR A 182 -12.95 -1.18 -2.75
C THR A 182 -13.51 0.07 -2.07
N ASN A 183 -13.89 -0.05 -0.79
CA ASN A 183 -14.45 1.08 -0.05
C ASN A 183 -13.53 2.30 -0.06
N HIS A 184 -12.24 2.10 0.21
CA HIS A 184 -11.28 3.18 0.24
C HIS A 184 -11.08 3.80 -1.15
N GLN A 185 -10.91 2.97 -2.19
CA GLN A 185 -10.80 3.45 -3.57
C GLN A 185 -12.03 4.26 -4.00
N ARG A 186 -13.24 3.79 -3.68
CA ARG A 186 -14.50 4.50 -3.95
C ARG A 186 -14.51 5.88 -3.28
N ILE A 187 -14.17 5.95 -2.00
CA ILE A 187 -14.18 7.20 -1.24
C ILE A 187 -13.18 8.21 -1.82
N GLN A 188 -11.96 7.76 -2.19
CA GLN A 188 -10.98 8.61 -2.85
C GLN A 188 -11.46 9.13 -4.20
N ILE A 189 -12.04 8.26 -5.05
CA ILE A 189 -12.57 8.64 -6.37
C ILE A 189 -13.67 9.69 -6.22
N GLU A 190 -14.63 9.47 -5.33
CA GLU A 190 -15.72 10.41 -5.11
C GLU A 190 -15.22 11.72 -4.46
N GLY A 191 -14.21 11.66 -3.61
CA GLY A 191 -13.50 12.84 -3.11
C GLY A 191 -12.88 13.68 -4.23
N CYS A 192 -12.14 13.02 -5.13
CA CYS A 192 -11.51 13.68 -6.28
C CYS A 192 -12.55 14.30 -7.21
N LYS A 193 -13.64 13.58 -7.52
CA LYS A 193 -14.74 14.09 -8.36
C LYS A 193 -15.42 15.31 -7.74
N ARG A 194 -15.71 15.26 -6.44
CA ARG A 194 -16.29 16.39 -5.70
C ARG A 194 -15.36 17.60 -5.74
N TYR A 195 -14.07 17.41 -5.42
CA TYR A 195 -13.10 18.49 -5.44
C TYR A 195 -12.96 19.12 -6.83
N LEU A 196 -12.88 18.30 -7.88
CA LEU A 196 -12.82 18.76 -9.27
C LEU A 196 -14.06 19.58 -9.65
N LYS A 197 -15.26 19.13 -9.26
CA LYS A 197 -16.52 19.85 -9.52
C LYS A 197 -16.57 21.20 -8.82
N GLU A 198 -16.06 21.28 -7.60
CA GLU A 198 -16.10 22.49 -6.77
C GLU A 198 -15.00 23.51 -7.13
N ASN A 199 -13.81 23.04 -7.52
CA ASN A 199 -12.62 23.88 -7.67
C ASN A 199 -12.09 23.96 -9.11
N GLY A 200 -12.53 23.08 -10.01
CA GLY A 200 -12.05 23.01 -11.39
C GLY A 200 -10.60 22.54 -11.54
N LYS A 201 -10.00 21.98 -10.48
CA LYS A 201 -8.59 21.58 -10.41
C LYS A 201 -8.42 20.18 -9.81
N SER A 202 -7.23 19.62 -10.02
CA SER A 202 -6.83 18.35 -9.38
C SER A 202 -6.57 18.55 -7.90
N PHE A 203 -7.26 17.77 -7.07
CA PHE A 203 -7.04 17.74 -5.62
C PHE A 203 -5.57 17.51 -5.28
N TRP A 204 -4.95 16.49 -5.88
CA TRP A 204 -3.57 16.09 -5.55
C TRP A 204 -2.56 17.19 -5.87
N GLN A 205 -2.77 17.93 -6.96
CA GLN A 205 -1.85 19.01 -7.32
C GLN A 205 -1.93 20.17 -6.32
N ASP A 206 -3.14 20.58 -5.93
CA ASP A 206 -3.34 21.65 -4.95
C ASP A 206 -2.89 21.22 -3.55
N PHE A 207 -3.11 19.94 -3.17
CA PHE A 207 -2.61 19.37 -1.92
C PHE A 207 -1.07 19.36 -1.84
N ILE A 208 -0.40 18.90 -2.91
CA ILE A 208 1.07 18.92 -3.00
C ILE A 208 1.60 20.36 -2.87
N ASN A 209 0.99 21.32 -3.55
CA ASN A 209 1.39 22.72 -3.48
C ASN A 209 1.24 23.28 -2.05
N ALA A 210 0.13 22.96 -1.38
CA ALA A 210 -0.13 23.39 -0.01
C ALA A 210 0.86 22.78 1.01
N GLU A 211 1.22 21.49 0.85
CA GLU A 211 2.24 20.84 1.69
C GLU A 211 3.64 21.45 1.47
N LYS A 212 4.00 21.77 0.21
CA LYS A 212 5.26 22.44 -0.14
C LYS A 212 5.35 23.86 0.41
N GLU A 213 4.25 24.61 0.39
CA GLU A 213 4.18 25.97 0.92
C GLU A 213 4.42 25.97 2.44
N ARG A 214 3.84 25.00 3.14
CA ARG A 214 3.93 24.92 4.61
C ARG A 214 5.20 24.30 5.15
N LYS A 215 5.73 23.29 4.45
CA LYS A 215 6.93 22.54 4.85
C LYS A 215 6.85 21.88 6.24
N GLU A 216 5.66 21.75 6.82
CA GLU A 216 5.47 21.12 8.14
C GLU A 216 5.62 19.60 8.09
N ARG A 217 5.19 18.98 6.99
CA ARG A 217 5.17 17.52 6.78
C ARG A 217 5.88 17.08 5.50
N TYR A 218 6.32 18.03 4.68
CA TYR A 218 7.09 17.76 3.48
C TYR A 218 8.41 17.06 3.83
N ILE A 219 8.70 15.96 3.16
CA ILE A 219 9.93 15.18 3.37
C ILE A 219 10.92 15.48 2.24
N ALA A 220 10.55 15.16 1.00
CA ALA A 220 11.44 15.28 -0.15
C ALA A 220 10.68 15.18 -1.49
N GLU A 221 11.38 15.52 -2.57
CA GLU A 221 11.03 15.13 -3.94
C GLU A 221 12.19 14.34 -4.56
N ILE A 222 11.86 13.22 -5.18
CA ILE A 222 12.83 12.37 -5.89
C ILE A 222 12.27 12.10 -7.27
N GLY A 223 12.83 12.77 -8.28
CA GLY A 223 12.29 12.73 -9.64
C GLY A 223 10.81 13.19 -9.66
N PRO A 224 9.88 12.40 -10.21
CA PRO A 224 8.46 12.73 -10.24
C PRO A 224 7.70 12.40 -8.94
N THR A 225 8.37 11.85 -7.92
CA THR A 225 7.72 11.39 -6.68
C THR A 225 7.81 12.43 -5.58
N PHE A 226 6.67 12.71 -4.95
CA PHE A 226 6.52 13.60 -3.81
C PHE A 226 6.34 12.81 -2.52
N TRP A 227 7.15 13.10 -1.50
CA TRP A 227 7.13 12.43 -0.20
C TRP A 227 6.67 13.39 0.89
N VAL A 228 5.66 12.98 1.65
CA VAL A 228 5.04 13.76 2.73
C VAL A 228 4.58 12.83 3.85
N MET A 229 4.64 13.31 5.09
CA MET A 229 3.99 12.64 6.21
C MET A 229 2.48 12.90 6.16
N SER A 230 1.65 11.86 6.28
CA SER A 230 0.19 12.02 6.20
C SER A 230 -0.34 13.02 7.24
N PHE A 231 -1.27 13.89 6.84
CA PHE A 231 -1.91 14.82 7.75
C PHE A 231 -2.83 14.10 8.74
N SER A 232 -3.75 13.28 8.22
CA SER A 232 -4.66 12.43 9.00
C SER A 232 -4.21 10.99 8.87
N VAL A 233 -3.60 10.45 9.92
CA VAL A 233 -3.22 9.03 9.93
C VAL A 233 -4.49 8.20 10.16
N ILE A 234 -4.85 7.42 9.16
CA ILE A 234 -5.86 6.37 9.24
C ILE A 234 -5.07 5.08 9.14
N SER A 235 -5.06 4.29 10.21
CA SER A 235 -4.52 2.93 10.16
C SER A 235 -5.66 2.02 9.69
N ASP A 236 -5.54 1.53 8.46
CA ASP A 236 -6.30 0.37 7.99
C ASP A 236 -5.60 -0.93 8.40
#